data_AF-A0A4Q5ZC92-F1
#
_entry.id   AF-A0A4Q5ZC92-F1
#
_cell.length_a   1.000
_cell.length_b   1.000
_cell.length_c   1.000
_cell.angle_alpha   90.00
_cell.angle_beta   90.00
_cell.angle_gamma   90.00
#
_symmetry.space_group_name_H-M   'P 1'
#
loop_
_entity.id
_entity.type
_entity.pdbx_description
1 polymer ?
#
loop_
_entity_poly.entity_id
_entity_poly.type
_entity_poly.pdbx_seq_one_letter_code
_entity_poly.pdbx_strand_id
1 'polypeptide(L)'
;DTNLIAKYEFKSGKGSIAYDTSGVEPAANLNIMGNVGWSSAWGIKIKETGRAQATTATSRKFFDLIRGSGEYSIEAWIIPDNVTQGENDNNPARIVTYSGSATDRNFTLGQYEYNYSSLNRTDKSDGNGLKELHTVDTAQRLQATLQHVVVTYDPTNGRRIYVNGEFTGDADPVKGAVLKDWDSSFALALGNEVSGDTKTQWQGSIRFLGIHKRAMTAADIKANYKVGVGAKYLLMFNISSLIGTPDSFLVFEVQQFDDYGYLFANPFFTNLKGTAIATDIPLKGIHIGINGQEAATGQVFANLSTSLNSNTMINGRQTLSTLGTVVEIKGGPDQDQFFLTFDQIGSKTYARTAPTPPPAATPADIEGQPLIGLRRFAEINASLSTLTGIPQSNASVKITYGKVQQQLPTLANLDGFLAAQQMGVTQLAVAYCNALVGSSTAPNPLRDNYFSGFNFAAPASTAFTIAGRSQIIEPLLKRL
;
A
#
# COMPACT_ATOMS: atom_id res chain seq x y z
N ASP A 1 -0.83 -8.13 33.57
CA ASP A 1 0.63 -8.11 33.43
C ASP A 1 1.23 -7.46 34.67
N THR A 2 2.11 -8.14 35.39
CA THR A 2 2.73 -7.66 36.65
C THR A 2 4.03 -6.88 36.44
N ASN A 3 4.52 -6.81 35.19
CA ASN A 3 5.77 -6.13 34.84
C ASN A 3 5.56 -4.70 34.33
N LEU A 4 4.34 -4.36 33.93
CA LEU A 4 3.96 -3.01 33.50
C LEU A 4 3.95 -2.04 34.69
N ILE A 5 4.81 -1.03 34.66
CA ILE A 5 5.03 -0.06 35.75
C ILE A 5 4.58 1.37 35.42
N ALA A 6 4.30 1.65 34.14
CA ALA A 6 3.52 2.79 33.71
C ALA A 6 2.73 2.45 32.45
N LYS A 7 1.50 2.95 32.35
CA LYS A 7 0.58 2.66 31.24
C LYS A 7 -0.17 3.93 30.83
N TYR A 8 -0.06 4.30 29.57
CA TYR A 8 -0.76 5.44 28.99
C TYR A 8 -1.54 4.98 27.77
N GLU A 9 -2.87 4.93 27.91
CA GLU A 9 -3.79 4.58 26.82
C GLU A 9 -4.42 5.82 26.17
N PHE A 10 -4.17 7.01 26.73
CA PHE A 10 -4.66 8.30 26.22
C PHE A 10 -6.18 8.37 25.98
N LYS A 11 -6.95 7.64 26.80
CA LYS A 11 -8.42 7.56 26.72
C LYS A 11 -9.14 8.81 27.21
N SER A 12 -8.47 9.70 27.96
CA SER A 12 -9.11 10.90 28.51
C SER A 12 -9.68 11.80 27.41
N GLY A 13 -9.00 11.91 26.26
CA GLY A 13 -9.46 12.66 25.08
C GLY A 13 -9.55 14.18 25.25
N LYS A 14 -9.28 14.71 26.45
CA LYS A 14 -9.37 16.13 26.80
C LYS A 14 -8.53 16.49 28.02
N GLY A 15 -8.32 17.79 28.22
CA GLY A 15 -7.55 18.33 29.35
C GLY A 15 -6.04 18.32 29.12
N SER A 16 -5.28 18.63 30.15
CA SER A 16 -3.81 18.79 30.10
C SER A 16 -3.04 17.66 30.76
N ILE A 17 -3.69 16.54 31.11
CA ILE A 17 -3.06 15.42 31.81
C ILE A 17 -3.39 14.11 31.11
N ALA A 18 -2.35 13.35 30.74
CA ALA A 18 -2.46 11.95 30.39
C ALA A 18 -2.10 11.09 31.61
N TYR A 19 -3.10 10.36 32.11
CA TYR A 19 -2.96 9.60 33.34
C TYR A 19 -2.20 8.28 33.14
N ASP A 20 -1.34 7.97 34.10
CA ASP A 20 -0.74 6.65 34.24
C ASP A 20 -1.76 5.70 34.88
N THR A 21 -2.28 4.77 34.09
CA THR A 21 -3.30 3.80 34.51
C THR A 21 -2.73 2.42 34.84
N SER A 22 -1.42 2.32 35.08
CA SER A 22 -0.78 1.05 35.46
C SER A 22 -1.20 0.53 36.82
N GLY A 23 -1.68 1.40 37.72
CA GLY A 23 -1.95 1.07 39.11
C GLY A 23 -0.70 0.97 40.00
N VAL A 24 0.46 1.42 39.51
CA VAL A 24 1.73 1.43 40.24
C VAL A 24 2.08 2.84 40.71
N GLU A 25 2.10 3.03 42.03
CA GLU A 25 2.41 4.32 42.66
C GLU A 25 3.92 4.61 42.80
N PRO A 26 4.34 5.88 42.79
CA PRO A 26 3.53 7.05 42.45
C PRO A 26 3.13 7.05 40.97
N ALA A 27 1.87 7.38 40.66
CA ALA A 27 1.41 7.48 39.28
C ALA A 27 2.22 8.55 38.51
N ALA A 28 2.90 8.14 37.43
CA ALA A 28 3.73 9.05 36.63
C ALA A 28 2.88 9.79 35.59
N ASN A 29 1.84 10.50 36.03
CA ASN A 29 0.96 11.25 35.14
C ASN A 29 1.75 12.25 34.28
N LEU A 30 1.46 12.32 32.99
CA LEU A 30 2.14 13.19 32.03
C LEU A 30 1.35 14.49 31.89
N ASN A 31 1.99 15.62 32.19
CA ASN A 31 1.48 16.94 31.87
C ASN A 31 1.71 17.23 30.39
N ILE A 32 0.65 17.56 29.70
CA ILE A 32 0.64 17.93 28.28
C ILE A 32 0.95 19.42 28.17
N MET A 33 1.98 19.76 27.38
CA MET A 33 2.52 21.11 27.24
C MET A 33 2.79 21.43 25.77
N GLY A 34 2.67 22.71 25.41
CA GLY A 34 2.92 23.19 24.04
C GLY A 34 1.88 22.67 23.04
N ASN A 35 2.31 22.42 21.80
CA ASN A 35 1.43 22.01 20.72
C ASN A 35 1.16 20.49 20.74
N VAL A 36 0.29 20.06 21.65
CA VAL A 36 -0.18 18.69 21.75
C VAL A 36 -1.70 18.66 21.76
N GLY A 37 -2.28 17.93 20.80
CA GLY A 37 -3.72 17.69 20.70
C GLY A 37 -4.09 16.28 21.14
N TRP A 38 -5.34 16.08 21.56
CA TRP A 38 -5.88 14.73 21.72
C TRP A 38 -6.35 14.20 20.36
N SER A 39 -6.14 12.92 20.09
CA SER A 39 -6.73 12.25 18.94
C SER A 39 -8.08 11.65 19.30
N SER A 40 -9.01 11.72 18.35
CA SER A 40 -10.34 11.11 18.49
C SER A 40 -10.25 9.59 18.62
N ALA A 41 -9.25 8.96 18.00
CA ALA A 41 -9.04 7.51 18.00
C ALA A 41 -8.32 6.96 19.25
N TRP A 42 -8.35 7.71 20.36
CA TRP A 42 -7.46 7.56 21.53
C TRP A 42 -5.98 7.76 21.16
N GLY A 43 -5.34 8.70 21.85
CA GLY A 43 -3.97 9.08 21.61
C GLY A 43 -3.72 10.57 21.84
N ILE A 44 -2.46 10.96 21.72
CA ILE A 44 -2.04 12.36 21.64
C ILE A 44 -1.30 12.59 20.32
N LYS A 45 -1.55 13.73 19.70
CA LYS A 45 -0.84 14.25 18.53
C LYS A 45 0.14 15.31 18.98
N ILE A 46 1.42 15.07 18.79
CA ILE A 46 2.50 15.98 19.15
C ILE A 46 2.97 16.68 17.88
N LYS A 47 3.04 18.01 17.94
CA LYS A 47 3.59 18.88 16.89
C LYS A 47 4.75 19.70 17.45
N GLU A 48 5.32 20.57 16.64
CA GLU A 48 6.41 21.48 17.04
C GLU A 48 6.15 22.18 18.38
N THR A 49 7.15 22.21 19.27
CA THR A 49 7.10 22.70 20.66
C THR A 49 6.23 21.90 21.64
N GLY A 50 5.57 20.84 21.17
CA GLY A 50 4.72 19.98 21.98
C GLY A 50 5.52 18.90 22.74
N ARG A 51 5.13 18.63 23.99
CA ARG A 51 5.60 17.47 24.75
C ARG A 51 4.61 17.04 25.84
N ALA A 52 4.68 15.79 26.25
CA ALA A 52 3.99 15.30 27.45
C ALA A 52 5.03 14.79 28.47
N GLN A 53 4.97 15.22 29.73
CA GLN A 53 6.07 15.01 30.67
C GLN A 53 5.58 14.73 32.11
N ALA A 54 6.14 13.72 32.76
CA ALA A 54 5.94 13.45 34.18
C ALA A 54 6.89 14.31 35.04
N THR A 55 6.59 14.45 36.34
CA THR A 55 7.52 15.12 37.25
C THR A 55 8.71 14.23 37.54
N THR A 56 9.84 14.81 37.94
CA THR A 56 11.03 14.04 38.38
C THR A 56 10.69 13.18 39.61
N ALA A 57 9.87 13.71 40.52
CA ALA A 57 9.43 13.00 41.73
C ALA A 57 8.65 11.72 41.41
N THR A 58 7.66 11.78 40.50
CA THR A 58 6.88 10.58 40.13
C THR A 58 7.65 9.67 39.19
N SER A 59 8.56 10.21 38.37
CA SER A 59 9.40 9.42 37.46
C SER A 59 10.48 8.62 38.20
N ARG A 60 10.81 8.96 39.45
CA ARG A 60 11.79 8.23 40.27
C ARG A 60 11.49 6.73 40.36
N LYS A 61 10.21 6.34 40.31
CA LYS A 61 9.83 4.92 40.32
C LYS A 61 10.45 4.11 39.20
N PHE A 62 10.70 4.71 38.03
CA PHE A 62 11.34 4.04 36.90
C PHE A 62 12.76 3.65 37.26
N PHE A 63 13.52 4.57 37.87
CA PHE A 63 14.84 4.26 38.40
C PHE A 63 14.76 3.12 39.43
N ASP A 64 13.92 3.24 40.46
CA ASP A 64 13.89 2.26 41.56
C ASP A 64 13.51 0.84 41.07
N LEU A 65 12.48 0.72 40.21
CA LEU A 65 11.98 -0.56 39.73
C LEU A 65 12.83 -1.18 38.61
N ILE A 66 13.39 -0.36 37.71
CA ILE A 66 14.22 -0.84 36.60
C ILE A 66 15.64 -1.14 37.09
N ARG A 67 16.22 -0.33 37.99
CA ARG A 67 17.51 -0.67 38.61
C ARG A 67 17.43 -1.92 39.45
N GLY A 68 16.33 -2.11 40.17
CA GLY A 68 16.11 -3.31 40.98
C GLY A 68 15.97 -4.60 40.16
N SER A 69 15.44 -4.51 38.93
CA SER A 69 15.31 -5.66 38.02
C SER A 69 16.53 -5.86 37.11
N GLY A 70 17.23 -4.77 36.76
CA GLY A 70 18.37 -4.77 35.86
C GLY A 70 18.00 -4.85 34.37
N GLU A 71 16.72 -4.76 34.03
CA GLU A 71 16.19 -4.91 32.68
C GLU A 71 14.88 -4.13 32.52
N TYR A 72 14.49 -3.82 31.28
CA TYR A 72 13.26 -3.08 31.01
C TYR A 72 12.76 -3.26 29.58
N SER A 73 11.52 -2.83 29.34
CA SER A 73 11.00 -2.62 27.99
C SER A 73 10.22 -1.31 27.87
N ILE A 74 10.31 -0.69 26.71
CA ILE A 74 9.46 0.43 26.27
C ILE A 74 8.60 -0.13 25.14
N GLU A 75 7.29 -0.10 25.31
CA GLU A 75 6.32 -0.53 24.30
C GLU A 75 5.48 0.68 23.87
N ALA A 76 5.44 0.98 22.57
CA ALA A 76 4.70 2.11 22.05
C ALA A 76 3.94 1.75 20.77
N TRP A 77 2.77 2.37 20.61
CA TRP A 77 2.05 2.40 19.33
C TRP A 77 2.06 3.83 18.82
N ILE A 78 2.71 4.05 17.68
CA ILE A 78 3.03 5.39 17.18
C ILE A 78 2.75 5.53 15.68
N ILE A 79 2.49 6.77 15.26
CA ILE A 79 2.41 7.19 13.86
C ILE A 79 3.32 8.41 13.71
N PRO A 80 4.56 8.25 13.20
CA PRO A 80 5.40 9.40 12.86
C PRO A 80 4.72 10.29 11.82
N ASP A 81 4.83 11.62 11.94
CA ASP A 81 4.28 12.56 10.93
C ASP A 81 4.98 12.41 9.57
N ASN A 82 6.27 12.10 9.63
CA ASN A 82 7.10 11.79 8.49
C ASN A 82 8.25 10.89 8.93
N VAL A 83 8.96 10.38 7.92
CA VAL A 83 10.12 9.48 8.06
C VAL A 83 11.46 10.21 8.12
N THR A 84 11.48 11.54 8.21
CA THR A 84 12.72 12.35 8.19
C THR A 84 12.72 13.28 9.39
N GLN A 85 12.90 12.72 10.58
CA GLN A 85 13.01 13.44 11.85
C GLN A 85 14.31 13.07 12.55
N GLY A 86 14.76 13.92 13.48
CA GLY A 86 16.05 13.76 14.16
C GLY A 86 17.21 14.27 13.32
N GLU A 87 18.30 14.66 13.98
CA GLU A 87 19.45 15.26 13.29
C GLU A 87 20.46 14.19 12.79
N ASN A 88 20.76 13.19 13.63
CA ASN A 88 21.75 12.14 13.34
C ASN A 88 21.62 10.96 14.34
N ASP A 89 22.45 9.93 14.13
CA ASP A 89 22.65 8.71 14.94
C ASP A 89 23.17 8.94 16.38
N ASN A 90 23.39 10.19 16.79
CA ASN A 90 23.70 10.57 18.17
C ASN A 90 22.69 11.57 18.73
N ASN A 91 21.79 12.07 17.89
CA ASN A 91 20.75 13.01 18.25
C ASN A 91 19.41 12.71 17.55
N PRO A 92 18.78 11.55 17.82
CA PRO A 92 17.47 11.23 17.27
C PRO A 92 16.36 12.14 17.83
N ALA A 93 15.27 12.33 17.08
CA ALA A 93 14.04 12.90 17.62
C ALA A 93 13.52 12.02 18.78
N ARG A 94 13.04 12.62 19.87
CA ARG A 94 12.67 11.88 21.09
C ARG A 94 11.20 11.46 21.04
N ILE A 95 10.94 10.19 20.74
CA ILE A 95 9.58 9.63 20.83
C ILE A 95 9.22 9.46 22.31
N VAL A 96 10.10 8.77 23.06
CA VAL A 96 10.00 8.59 24.52
C VAL A 96 11.41 8.71 25.11
N THR A 97 11.58 9.49 26.17
CA THR A 97 12.87 9.66 26.85
C THR A 97 12.71 9.71 28.36
N TYR A 98 13.67 9.15 29.09
CA TYR A 98 13.79 9.31 30.55
C TYR A 98 15.11 10.02 30.85
N SER A 99 15.02 11.31 31.14
CA SER A 99 16.15 12.22 30.95
C SER A 99 16.10 13.48 31.81
N GLY A 100 17.26 14.14 31.92
CA GLY A 100 17.44 15.39 32.64
C GLY A 100 17.79 16.57 31.74
N SER A 101 18.36 16.34 30.56
CA SER A 101 18.76 17.38 29.61
C SER A 101 18.89 16.82 28.18
N ALA A 102 19.20 17.69 27.22
CA ALA A 102 19.53 17.29 25.85
C ALA A 102 20.78 16.38 25.76
N THR A 103 21.61 16.34 26.80
CA THR A 103 22.87 15.57 26.84
C THR A 103 22.98 14.63 28.03
N ASP A 104 21.91 14.45 28.82
CA ASP A 104 21.89 13.54 29.97
C ASP A 104 20.58 12.78 30.05
N ARG A 105 20.68 11.45 29.97
CA ARG A 105 19.52 10.55 29.93
C ARG A 105 19.83 9.18 30.50
N ASN A 106 18.79 8.48 30.92
CA ASN A 106 18.85 7.05 31.21
C ASN A 106 18.49 6.22 29.99
N PHE A 107 17.42 6.58 29.28
CA PHE A 107 17.10 5.95 28.01
C PHE A 107 16.41 6.90 27.04
N THR A 108 16.43 6.54 25.76
CA THR A 108 15.58 7.11 24.72
C THR A 108 15.13 6.01 23.78
N LEU A 109 13.85 6.01 23.42
CA LEU A 109 13.33 5.50 22.15
C LEU A 109 13.16 6.71 21.23
N GLY A 110 13.88 6.70 20.12
CA GLY A 110 13.92 7.83 19.20
C GLY A 110 13.78 7.43 17.74
N GLN A 111 13.77 8.46 16.90
CA GLN A 111 13.78 8.35 15.45
C GLN A 111 14.94 9.16 14.88
N TYR A 112 15.71 8.57 13.99
CA TYR A 112 16.59 9.31 13.10
C TYR A 112 16.33 8.84 11.67
N GLU A 113 15.84 9.73 10.83
CA GLU A 113 15.36 9.39 9.48
C GLU A 113 14.43 8.16 9.51
N TYR A 114 14.71 7.16 8.67
CA TYR A 114 13.94 5.93 8.50
C TYR A 114 14.22 4.88 9.58
N ASN A 115 14.91 5.26 10.65
CA ASN A 115 15.37 4.35 11.68
C ASN A 115 14.72 4.61 13.02
N TYR A 116 14.39 3.50 13.69
CA TYR A 116 14.20 3.54 15.14
C TYR A 116 15.54 3.47 15.84
N SER A 117 15.66 4.24 16.89
CA SER A 117 16.87 4.38 17.68
C SER A 117 16.61 4.10 19.16
N SER A 118 17.59 3.50 19.81
CA SER A 118 17.63 3.32 21.25
C SER A 118 18.95 3.81 21.83
N LEU A 119 18.87 4.72 22.80
CA LEU A 119 19.98 5.15 23.66
C LEU A 119 19.73 4.63 25.07
N ASN A 120 20.79 4.20 25.76
CA ASN A 120 20.70 3.67 27.12
C ASN A 120 22.00 4.00 27.88
N ARG A 121 21.88 4.61 29.05
CA ARG A 121 23.00 4.89 29.95
C ARG A 121 23.35 3.64 30.73
N THR A 122 24.63 3.28 30.69
CA THR A 122 25.15 2.03 31.24
C THR A 122 26.61 2.22 31.62
N ASP A 123 27.23 1.19 32.17
CA ASP A 123 28.68 1.13 32.39
C ASP A 123 29.53 1.10 31.12
N LYS A 124 28.92 0.92 29.95
CA LYS A 124 29.61 0.87 28.66
C LYS A 124 29.24 2.04 27.73
N SER A 125 28.35 2.92 28.16
CA SER A 125 27.98 4.17 27.48
C SER A 125 28.30 5.38 28.36
N ASP A 126 28.06 6.59 27.88
CA ASP A 126 28.28 7.81 28.65
C ASP A 126 27.01 8.28 29.37
N GLY A 127 27.08 9.43 30.04
CA GLY A 127 25.94 10.03 30.75
C GLY A 127 24.75 10.39 29.84
N ASN A 128 24.98 10.43 28.53
CA ASN A 128 24.01 10.71 27.48
C ASN A 128 23.49 9.42 26.80
N GLY A 129 23.95 8.25 27.25
CA GLY A 129 23.61 6.95 26.69
C GLY A 129 24.12 6.72 25.26
N LEU A 130 25.17 7.44 24.83
CA LEU A 130 25.77 7.31 23.49
C LEU A 130 26.42 5.93 23.28
N LYS A 131 26.63 5.58 22.01
CA LYS A 131 26.65 4.22 21.42
C LYS A 131 25.23 3.75 21.17
N GLU A 132 24.59 4.36 20.19
CA GLU A 132 23.23 4.07 19.75
C GLU A 132 23.06 2.63 19.24
N LEU A 133 21.90 2.03 19.53
CA LEU A 133 21.38 0.92 18.73
C LEU A 133 20.31 1.50 17.82
N HIS A 134 20.46 1.37 16.51
CA HIS A 134 19.44 1.74 15.54
C HIS A 134 19.13 0.57 14.61
N THR A 135 17.98 0.66 13.95
CA THR A 135 17.67 -0.23 12.83
C THR A 135 18.55 0.08 11.63
N VAL A 136 18.99 -0.93 10.88
CA VAL A 136 19.79 -0.74 9.66
C VAL A 136 19.11 0.21 8.65
N ASP A 137 19.84 1.23 8.20
CA ASP A 137 19.38 2.28 7.27
C ASP A 137 18.70 1.73 6.02
N THR A 138 19.30 0.72 5.39
CA THR A 138 18.79 0.14 4.14
C THR A 138 17.49 -0.63 4.33
N ALA A 139 17.13 -0.99 5.56
CA ALA A 139 15.89 -1.68 5.85
C ALA A 139 14.68 -0.74 5.92
N GLN A 140 14.91 0.56 6.10
CA GLN A 140 13.87 1.62 6.16
C GLN A 140 12.66 1.19 7.01
N ARG A 141 12.92 0.68 8.21
CA ARG A 141 11.90 0.00 9.04
C ARG A 141 10.81 0.96 9.53
N LEU A 142 11.18 2.20 9.81
CA LEU A 142 10.25 3.25 10.25
C LEU A 142 9.46 3.77 9.05
N GLN A 143 8.15 3.83 9.23
CA GLN A 143 7.19 4.27 8.22
C GLN A 143 6.23 5.29 8.86
N ALA A 144 5.72 6.23 8.07
CA ALA A 144 4.71 7.21 8.51
C ALA A 144 3.30 6.59 8.58
N THR A 145 3.19 5.40 9.18
CA THR A 145 1.95 4.66 9.41
C THR A 145 1.93 4.13 10.84
N LEU A 146 0.80 3.59 11.30
CA LEU A 146 0.70 3.05 12.66
C LEU A 146 1.61 1.82 12.81
N GLN A 147 2.61 1.95 13.69
CA GLN A 147 3.56 0.89 14.00
C GLN A 147 3.60 0.60 15.50
N HIS A 148 3.74 -0.69 15.82
CA HIS A 148 4.05 -1.16 17.17
C HIS A 148 5.57 -1.26 17.29
N VAL A 149 6.14 -0.50 18.22
CA VAL A 149 7.59 -0.45 18.43
C VAL A 149 7.88 -0.83 19.86
N VAL A 150 8.76 -1.81 20.04
CA VAL A 150 9.21 -2.25 21.35
C VAL A 150 10.73 -2.20 21.41
N VAL A 151 11.26 -1.55 22.45
CA VAL A 151 12.67 -1.65 22.82
C VAL A 151 12.75 -2.47 24.09
N THR A 152 13.51 -3.56 24.07
CA THR A 152 13.83 -4.33 25.27
C THR A 152 15.29 -4.16 25.60
N TYR A 153 15.66 -4.17 26.88
CA TYR A 153 17.05 -4.29 27.30
C TYR A 153 17.15 -5.31 28.44
N ASP A 154 18.10 -6.24 28.31
CA ASP A 154 18.55 -7.11 29.39
C ASP A 154 20.08 -7.27 29.33
N PRO A 155 20.75 -7.59 30.45
CA PRO A 155 22.22 -7.65 30.49
C PRO A 155 22.81 -8.78 29.65
N THR A 156 22.04 -9.81 29.30
CA THR A 156 22.54 -10.96 28.51
C THR A 156 22.46 -10.67 27.01
N ASN A 157 21.32 -10.16 26.54
CA ASN A 157 21.09 -9.92 25.13
C ASN A 157 21.41 -8.49 24.68
N GLY A 158 21.51 -7.54 25.60
CA GLY A 158 21.61 -6.11 25.31
C GLY A 158 20.25 -5.51 24.94
N ARG A 159 20.29 -4.34 24.30
CA ARG A 159 19.13 -3.70 23.68
C ARG A 159 18.69 -4.50 22.44
N ARG A 160 17.38 -4.56 22.22
CA ARG A 160 16.76 -5.08 20.98
C ARG A 160 15.60 -4.20 20.58
N ILE A 161 15.45 -3.98 19.29
CA ILE A 161 14.31 -3.25 18.71
C ILE A 161 13.40 -4.27 18.02
N TYR A 162 12.10 -4.12 18.23
CA TYR A 162 11.06 -4.88 17.55
C TYR A 162 10.13 -3.89 16.86
N VAL A 163 9.77 -4.19 15.62
CA VAL A 163 8.80 -3.41 14.83
C VAL A 163 7.71 -4.36 14.36
N ASN A 164 6.45 -4.02 14.66
CA ASN A 164 5.27 -4.80 14.31
C ASN A 164 5.35 -6.27 14.75
N GLY A 165 5.81 -6.48 15.99
CA GLY A 165 5.92 -7.82 16.59
C GLY A 165 7.18 -8.61 16.22
N GLU A 166 8.04 -8.09 15.33
CA GLU A 166 9.19 -8.83 14.79
C GLU A 166 10.52 -8.19 15.22
N PHE A 167 11.49 -9.02 15.64
CA PHE A 167 12.83 -8.55 16.01
C PHE A 167 13.56 -8.03 14.76
N THR A 168 14.19 -6.86 14.88
CA THR A 168 14.84 -6.24 13.72
C THR A 168 16.18 -6.87 13.35
N GLY A 169 16.81 -7.61 14.27
CA GLY A 169 18.06 -8.34 14.03
C GLY A 169 19.33 -7.51 14.26
N ASP A 170 19.19 -6.22 14.60
CA ASP A 170 20.31 -5.31 14.76
C ASP A 170 21.12 -5.63 16.03
N ALA A 171 22.45 -5.53 15.92
CA ALA A 171 23.36 -5.89 17.00
C ALA A 171 23.63 -4.70 17.92
N ASP A 172 23.47 -4.91 19.24
CA ASP A 172 23.75 -3.88 20.24
C ASP A 172 25.26 -3.65 20.42
N PRO A 173 25.81 -2.44 20.16
CA PRO A 173 27.22 -2.14 20.35
C PRO A 173 27.68 -2.16 21.82
N VAL A 174 26.76 -2.16 22.78
CA VAL A 174 27.08 -2.22 24.23
C VAL A 174 26.51 -3.45 24.91
N LYS A 175 26.37 -4.57 24.19
CA LYS A 175 25.93 -5.85 24.78
C LYS A 175 26.73 -6.22 26.05
N GLY A 176 26.04 -6.77 27.05
CA GLY A 176 26.66 -7.11 28.33
C GLY A 176 26.89 -5.92 29.25
N ALA A 177 26.35 -4.74 28.94
CA ALA A 177 26.35 -3.60 29.85
C ALA A 177 25.32 -3.79 30.98
N VAL A 178 25.48 -3.05 32.07
CA VAL A 178 24.59 -3.00 33.24
C VAL A 178 24.14 -1.57 33.53
N LEU A 179 22.95 -1.40 34.10
CA LEU A 179 22.33 -0.10 34.34
C LEU A 179 22.92 0.67 35.55
N LYS A 180 24.15 0.38 35.97
CA LYS A 180 24.68 0.89 37.25
C LYS A 180 24.75 2.41 37.34
N ASP A 181 24.92 3.07 36.21
CA ASP A 181 25.15 4.51 36.12
C ASP A 181 23.89 5.35 35.86
N TRP A 182 22.68 4.76 35.95
CA TRP A 182 21.45 5.54 35.82
C TRP A 182 21.34 6.62 36.89
N ASP A 183 20.68 7.72 36.54
CA ASP A 183 20.36 8.80 37.46
C ASP A 183 18.90 8.70 37.95
N SER A 184 18.65 9.01 39.22
CA SER A 184 17.30 8.95 39.79
C SER A 184 16.53 10.27 39.70
N SER A 185 17.15 11.37 39.26
CA SER A 185 16.56 12.72 39.25
C SER A 185 15.90 13.11 37.92
N PHE A 186 15.82 12.20 36.96
CA PHE A 186 15.30 12.46 35.62
C PHE A 186 13.77 12.39 35.56
N ALA A 187 13.18 12.85 34.45
CA ALA A 187 11.74 12.81 34.19
C ALA A 187 11.43 12.04 32.90
N LEU A 188 10.31 11.32 32.88
CA LEU A 188 9.79 10.69 31.66
C LEU A 188 9.13 11.77 30.78
N ALA A 189 9.49 11.83 29.52
CA ALA A 189 8.93 12.74 28.53
C ALA A 189 8.64 12.04 27.19
N LEU A 190 7.65 12.55 26.48
CA LEU A 190 7.19 12.07 25.18
C LEU A 190 7.21 13.24 24.18
N GLY A 191 7.66 12.96 22.96
CA GLY A 191 7.68 13.89 21.84
C GLY A 191 8.78 14.94 21.87
N ASN A 192 9.41 15.18 23.01
CA ASN A 192 10.61 16.02 23.11
C ASN A 192 11.39 15.68 24.40
N GLU A 193 12.54 16.31 24.58
CA GLU A 193 13.27 16.35 25.85
C GLU A 193 12.64 17.28 26.90
N VAL A 194 13.05 17.09 28.16
CA VAL A 194 12.60 17.90 29.31
C VAL A 194 12.98 19.38 29.19
N SER A 195 14.06 19.70 28.46
CA SER A 195 14.49 21.07 28.16
C SER A 195 13.65 21.74 27.07
N GLY A 196 12.91 20.97 26.27
CA GLY A 196 12.11 21.47 25.14
C GLY A 196 12.95 21.97 23.96
N ASP A 197 14.13 21.39 23.72
CA ASP A 197 14.97 21.73 22.56
C ASP A 197 14.25 21.38 21.25
N THR A 198 14.25 22.29 20.28
CA THR A 198 13.60 22.08 18.98
C THR A 198 14.31 21.01 18.16
N LYS A 199 15.60 20.78 18.37
CA LYS A 199 16.40 19.76 17.66
C LYS A 199 16.05 18.34 18.05
N THR A 200 15.50 18.16 19.25
CA THR A 200 15.08 16.86 19.78
C THR A 200 13.59 16.59 19.59
N GLN A 201 12.86 17.52 18.95
CA GLN A 201 11.43 17.43 18.75
C GLN A 201 11.08 16.27 17.82
N TRP A 202 10.25 15.37 18.32
CA TRP A 202 9.52 14.39 17.52
C TRP A 202 8.08 14.85 17.30
N GLN A 203 7.58 14.66 16.09
CA GLN A 203 6.23 14.98 15.66
C GLN A 203 5.53 13.71 15.18
N GLY A 204 4.30 13.52 15.63
CA GLY A 204 3.56 12.30 15.37
C GLY A 204 2.47 12.04 16.39
N SER A 205 1.79 10.92 16.23
CA SER A 205 0.75 10.46 17.14
C SER A 205 1.27 9.32 18.02
N ILE A 206 0.96 9.35 19.32
CA ILE A 206 1.18 8.22 20.23
C ILE A 206 -0.18 7.75 20.71
N ARG A 207 -0.53 6.49 20.40
CA ARG A 207 -1.81 5.86 20.78
C ARG A 207 -1.69 4.99 22.03
N PHE A 208 -0.48 4.57 22.38
CA PHE A 208 -0.19 3.81 23.58
C PHE A 208 1.27 3.94 23.98
N LEU A 209 1.54 3.99 25.28
CA LEU A 209 2.86 3.81 25.88
C LEU A 209 2.76 2.88 27.09
N GLY A 210 3.62 1.87 27.14
CA GLY A 210 3.86 1.01 28.29
C GLY A 210 5.34 0.99 28.66
N ILE A 211 5.64 1.14 29.94
CA ILE A 211 7.00 0.93 30.48
C ILE A 211 6.96 -0.31 31.36
N HIS A 212 7.85 -1.26 31.09
CA HIS A 212 7.92 -2.55 31.78
C HIS A 212 9.25 -2.69 32.53
N LYS A 213 9.23 -3.26 33.74
CA LYS A 213 10.43 -3.53 34.56
C LYS A 213 11.18 -4.82 34.21
N ARG A 214 10.90 -5.41 33.04
CA ARG A 214 11.51 -6.64 32.53
C ARG A 214 11.67 -6.53 31.02
N ALA A 215 12.63 -7.23 30.43
CA ALA A 215 12.67 -7.43 29.00
C ALA A 215 11.50 -8.33 28.58
N MET A 216 10.60 -7.82 27.73
CA MET A 216 9.48 -8.58 27.20
C MET A 216 9.99 -9.69 26.30
N THR A 217 9.33 -10.85 26.34
CA THR A 217 9.68 -11.95 25.43
C THR A 217 9.17 -11.65 24.02
N ALA A 218 9.83 -12.19 23.00
CA ALA A 218 9.36 -12.05 21.62
C ALA A 218 7.92 -12.59 21.42
N ALA A 219 7.53 -13.61 22.18
CA ALA A 219 6.17 -14.15 22.15
C ALA A 219 5.14 -13.16 22.70
N ASP A 220 5.44 -12.50 23.82
CA ASP A 220 4.57 -11.48 24.42
C ASP A 220 4.45 -10.25 23.53
N ILE A 221 5.56 -9.79 22.95
CA ILE A 221 5.58 -8.68 22.00
C ILE A 221 4.69 -8.99 20.78
N LYS A 222 4.80 -10.19 20.22
CA LYS A 222 3.98 -10.65 19.10
C LYS A 222 2.50 -10.82 19.49
N ALA A 223 2.22 -11.24 20.72
CA ALA A 223 0.86 -11.31 21.23
C ALA A 223 0.23 -9.92 21.36
N ASN A 224 0.94 -8.96 21.95
CA ASN A 224 0.49 -7.57 22.07
C ASN A 224 0.28 -6.91 20.70
N TYR A 225 1.18 -7.15 19.75
CA TYR A 225 1.01 -6.68 18.36
C TYR A 225 -0.30 -7.17 17.74
N LYS A 226 -0.63 -8.46 17.91
CA LYS A 226 -1.88 -9.05 17.39
C LYS A 226 -3.13 -8.47 18.04
N VAL A 227 -3.06 -8.09 19.31
CA VAL A 227 -4.19 -7.44 20.01
C VAL A 227 -4.46 -6.07 19.39
N GLY A 228 -3.42 -5.33 19.01
CA GLY A 228 -3.53 -3.99 18.43
C GLY A 228 -3.70 -2.89 19.49
N VAL A 229 -4.04 -1.68 19.03
CA VAL A 229 -4.28 -0.50 19.87
C VAL A 229 -5.58 0.20 19.49
N GLY A 230 -6.16 0.94 20.43
CA GLY A 230 -7.35 1.74 20.21
C GLY A 230 -8.65 1.03 20.61
N ALA A 231 -9.76 1.75 20.45
CA ALA A 231 -11.08 1.21 20.73
C ALA A 231 -11.54 0.30 19.58
N LYS A 232 -11.79 -0.97 19.89
CA LYS A 232 -12.45 -1.91 18.99
C LYS A 232 -13.89 -2.09 19.45
N TYR A 233 -14.81 -1.87 18.52
CA TYR A 233 -16.25 -2.01 18.70
C TYR A 233 -16.74 -3.17 17.84
N LEU A 234 -17.77 -3.86 18.32
CA LEU A 234 -18.54 -4.80 17.49
C LEU A 234 -19.82 -4.09 17.09
N LEU A 235 -19.92 -3.70 15.82
CA LEU A 235 -21.17 -3.16 15.27
C LEU A 235 -22.02 -4.33 14.75
N MET A 236 -23.19 -4.52 15.37
CA MET A 236 -24.12 -5.59 15.05
C MET A 236 -25.29 -5.05 14.21
N PHE A 237 -25.43 -5.56 13.00
CA PHE A 237 -26.51 -5.22 12.08
C PHE A 237 -27.54 -6.34 12.08
N ASN A 238 -28.75 -6.04 12.55
CA ASN A 238 -29.83 -7.02 12.60
C ASN A 238 -30.33 -7.37 11.19
N ILE A 239 -30.28 -8.65 10.83
CA ILE A 239 -30.76 -9.17 9.54
C ILE A 239 -31.93 -10.15 9.71
N SER A 240 -32.49 -10.26 10.91
CA SER A 240 -33.49 -11.28 11.26
C SER A 240 -34.70 -11.28 10.33
N SER A 241 -35.25 -10.12 10.00
CA SER A 241 -36.39 -9.98 9.07
C SER A 241 -36.01 -10.28 7.61
N LEU A 242 -34.74 -10.13 7.25
CA LEU A 242 -34.24 -10.43 5.91
C LEU A 242 -34.15 -11.94 5.70
N ILE A 243 -33.83 -12.70 6.75
CA ILE A 243 -33.60 -14.15 6.68
C ILE A 243 -34.66 -15.02 7.37
N GLY A 244 -35.65 -14.41 8.03
CA GLY A 244 -36.72 -15.15 8.72
C GLY A 244 -36.28 -15.90 9.98
N THR A 245 -35.10 -15.60 10.53
CA THR A 245 -34.57 -16.23 11.74
C THR A 245 -34.32 -15.15 12.80
N PRO A 246 -35.03 -15.14 13.95
CA PRO A 246 -34.83 -14.16 15.02
C PRO A 246 -33.40 -14.10 15.54
N ASP A 247 -33.01 -12.96 16.14
CA ASP A 247 -31.71 -12.73 16.79
C ASP A 247 -30.48 -12.97 15.90
N SER A 248 -30.64 -12.72 14.60
CA SER A 248 -29.61 -12.96 13.59
C SER A 248 -28.94 -11.65 13.17
N PHE A 249 -27.60 -11.62 13.23
CA PHE A 249 -26.81 -10.42 13.01
C PHE A 249 -25.63 -10.66 12.07
N LEU A 250 -25.35 -9.66 11.24
CA LEU A 250 -24.02 -9.47 10.67
C LEU A 250 -23.25 -8.54 11.57
N VAL A 251 -22.04 -8.92 11.94
CA VAL A 251 -21.21 -8.18 12.89
C VAL A 251 -19.90 -7.81 12.24
N PHE A 252 -19.51 -6.54 12.39
CA PHE A 252 -18.21 -6.04 11.98
C PHE A 252 -17.38 -5.68 13.21
N GLU A 253 -16.09 -5.98 13.15
CA GLU A 253 -15.11 -5.34 14.01
C GLU A 253 -14.84 -3.95 13.44
N VAL A 254 -15.14 -2.92 14.23
CA VAL A 254 -15.00 -1.52 13.83
C VAL A 254 -14.09 -0.81 14.80
N GLN A 255 -13.10 -0.11 14.28
CA GLN A 255 -12.23 0.74 15.10
C GLN A 255 -12.02 2.06 14.40
N GLN A 256 -11.82 3.12 15.18
CA GLN A 256 -11.39 4.38 14.59
C GLN A 256 -9.95 4.24 14.10
N PHE A 257 -9.76 4.41 12.80
CA PHE A 257 -8.48 4.21 12.13
C PHE A 257 -7.56 5.39 12.42
N ASP A 258 -8.07 6.59 12.16
CA ASP A 258 -7.46 7.89 12.42
C ASP A 258 -8.55 8.95 12.67
N ASP A 259 -8.20 10.23 12.62
CA ASP A 259 -9.16 11.32 12.82
C ASP A 259 -10.13 11.53 11.63
N TYR A 260 -10.03 10.74 10.56
CA TYR A 260 -10.83 10.87 9.32
C TYR A 260 -11.56 9.60 8.89
N GLY A 261 -11.23 8.43 9.42
CA GLY A 261 -11.79 7.15 8.97
C GLY A 261 -12.06 6.13 10.07
N TYR A 262 -13.04 5.28 9.81
CA TYR A 262 -13.29 4.02 10.52
C TYR A 262 -12.76 2.84 9.71
N LEU A 263 -12.07 1.91 10.36
CA LEU A 263 -11.75 0.61 9.77
C LEU A 263 -12.87 -0.37 10.11
N PHE A 264 -13.56 -0.88 9.09
CA PHE A 264 -14.47 -2.02 9.18
C PHE A 264 -13.72 -3.28 8.75
N ALA A 265 -13.69 -4.31 9.59
CA ALA A 265 -12.94 -5.53 9.33
C ALA A 265 -13.67 -6.78 9.84
N ASN A 266 -13.20 -7.93 9.36
CA ASN A 266 -13.58 -9.26 9.85
C ASN A 266 -15.09 -9.48 9.99
N PRO A 267 -15.91 -9.21 8.95
CA PRO A 267 -17.34 -9.45 9.06
C PRO A 267 -17.63 -10.91 9.36
N PHE A 268 -18.54 -11.15 10.29
CA PHE A 268 -19.04 -12.48 10.61
C PHE A 268 -20.55 -12.49 10.84
N PHE A 269 -21.16 -13.64 10.56
CA PHE A 269 -22.55 -13.91 10.89
C PHE A 269 -22.64 -14.61 12.25
N THR A 270 -23.65 -14.25 13.05
CA THR A 270 -23.94 -14.88 14.34
C THR A 270 -25.44 -14.88 14.63
N ASN A 271 -25.89 -15.86 15.42
CA ASN A 271 -27.20 -15.83 16.05
C ASN A 271 -27.03 -15.78 17.58
N LEU A 272 -27.56 -14.74 18.23
CA LEU A 272 -27.32 -14.52 19.67
C LEU A 272 -28.00 -15.55 20.58
N LYS A 273 -29.00 -16.28 20.07
CA LYS A 273 -29.68 -17.37 20.79
C LYS A 273 -29.21 -18.76 20.35
N GLY A 274 -28.24 -18.84 19.44
CA GLY A 274 -27.78 -20.11 18.88
C GLY A 274 -28.81 -20.82 18.01
N THR A 275 -29.86 -20.11 17.56
CA THR A 275 -30.86 -20.68 16.64
C THR A 275 -30.19 -21.00 15.31
N ALA A 276 -30.24 -22.27 14.92
CA ALA A 276 -29.69 -22.71 13.64
C ALA A 276 -30.55 -22.19 12.48
N ILE A 277 -29.89 -21.80 11.40
CA ILE A 277 -30.57 -21.53 10.13
C ILE A 277 -30.82 -22.88 9.45
N ALA A 278 -32.08 -23.13 9.05
CA ALA A 278 -32.49 -24.44 8.51
C ALA A 278 -31.94 -24.73 7.10
N THR A 279 -31.64 -23.69 6.30
CA THR A 279 -31.16 -23.81 4.92
C THR A 279 -30.10 -22.76 4.64
N ASP A 280 -29.16 -23.06 3.75
CA ASP A 280 -28.16 -22.11 3.27
C ASP A 280 -28.82 -20.87 2.67
N ILE A 281 -28.41 -19.70 3.15
CA ILE A 281 -28.96 -18.41 2.70
C ILE A 281 -27.92 -17.70 1.84
N PRO A 282 -28.13 -17.53 0.53
CA PRO A 282 -27.23 -16.77 -0.32
C PRO A 282 -27.00 -15.34 0.21
N LEU A 283 -25.74 -14.90 0.22
CA LEU A 283 -25.34 -13.56 0.61
C LEU A 283 -24.32 -13.03 -0.42
N LYS A 284 -24.70 -11.97 -1.14
CA LYS A 284 -23.84 -11.31 -2.12
C LYS A 284 -23.80 -9.81 -1.91
N GLY A 285 -22.61 -9.25 -2.12
CA GLY A 285 -22.29 -7.83 -2.10
C GLY A 285 -22.81 -7.12 -0.86
N ILE A 286 -21.98 -7.04 0.18
CA ILE A 286 -22.31 -6.23 1.36
C ILE A 286 -21.74 -4.83 1.15
N HIS A 287 -22.61 -3.83 1.20
CA HIS A 287 -22.23 -2.43 1.11
C HIS A 287 -22.47 -1.73 2.45
N ILE A 288 -21.50 -0.92 2.87
CA ILE A 288 -21.57 -0.14 4.10
C ILE A 288 -22.12 1.24 3.76
N GLY A 289 -23.18 1.66 4.44
CA GLY A 289 -23.71 3.01 4.37
C GLY A 289 -23.48 3.79 5.66
N ILE A 290 -23.34 5.10 5.53
CA ILE A 290 -23.16 6.06 6.61
C ILE A 290 -24.17 7.21 6.47
N ASN A 291 -24.86 7.54 7.55
CA ASN A 291 -25.81 8.67 7.64
C ASN A 291 -26.83 8.72 6.49
N GLY A 292 -27.41 7.55 6.16
CA GLY A 292 -28.46 7.42 5.14
C GLY A 292 -28.01 7.28 3.68
N GLN A 293 -26.71 7.23 3.40
CA GLN A 293 -26.17 6.99 2.06
C GLN A 293 -25.12 5.88 2.04
N GLU A 294 -25.05 5.08 0.97
CA GLU A 294 -23.93 4.15 0.77
C GLU A 294 -22.61 4.94 0.73
N ALA A 295 -21.56 4.44 1.40
CA ALA A 295 -20.25 5.07 1.34
C ALA A 295 -19.69 4.98 -0.10
N ALA A 296 -19.21 6.10 -0.62
CA ALA A 296 -18.72 6.20 -2.01
C ALA A 296 -17.44 5.38 -2.25
N THR A 297 -16.65 5.20 -1.20
CA THR A 297 -15.39 4.44 -1.20
C THR A 297 -15.39 3.43 -0.07
N GLY A 298 -14.41 2.53 -0.06
CA GLY A 298 -14.28 1.55 1.02
C GLY A 298 -15.33 0.42 0.96
N GLN A 299 -15.66 -0.08 -0.23
CA GLN A 299 -16.66 -1.13 -0.42
C GLN A 299 -16.04 -2.49 -0.77
N VAL A 300 -14.99 -2.92 -0.04
CA VAL A 300 -14.31 -4.19 -0.35
C VAL A 300 -15.26 -5.40 -0.28
N PHE A 301 -16.24 -5.34 0.62
CA PHE A 301 -17.23 -6.41 0.85
C PHE A 301 -18.34 -6.45 -0.21
N ALA A 302 -18.40 -5.48 -1.12
CA ALA A 302 -19.29 -5.52 -2.29
C ALA A 302 -18.95 -6.70 -3.22
N ASN A 303 -17.72 -7.21 -3.17
CA ASN A 303 -17.31 -8.39 -3.95
C ASN A 303 -17.58 -9.72 -3.22
N LEU A 304 -18.14 -9.70 -2.00
CA LEU A 304 -18.41 -10.91 -1.25
C LEU A 304 -19.51 -11.73 -1.95
N SER A 305 -19.29 -13.03 -2.10
CA SER A 305 -20.30 -13.98 -2.58
C SER A 305 -20.18 -15.28 -1.80
N THR A 306 -21.09 -15.51 -0.86
CA THR A 306 -21.07 -16.65 0.07
C THR A 306 -22.50 -17.09 0.43
N SER A 307 -22.64 -18.07 1.33
CA SER A 307 -23.91 -18.45 1.95
C SER A 307 -23.80 -18.41 3.48
N LEU A 308 -24.85 -17.96 4.16
CA LEU A 308 -24.97 -18.10 5.61
C LEU A 308 -25.42 -19.51 5.93
N ASN A 309 -24.67 -20.20 6.78
CA ASN A 309 -24.87 -21.61 7.11
C ASN A 309 -24.37 -21.90 8.53
N SER A 310 -25.29 -22.31 9.43
CA SER A 310 -24.96 -22.61 10.83
C SER A 310 -23.95 -23.73 11.02
N ASN A 311 -23.81 -24.67 10.07
CA ASN A 311 -22.84 -25.76 10.15
C ASN A 311 -21.38 -25.29 9.99
N THR A 312 -21.19 -24.09 9.43
CA THR A 312 -19.86 -23.48 9.26
C THR A 312 -19.45 -22.60 10.44
N MET A 313 -20.33 -22.46 11.44
CA MET A 313 -20.04 -21.66 12.62
C MET A 313 -19.04 -22.35 13.55
N ILE A 314 -18.03 -21.61 13.98
CA ILE A 314 -17.09 -22.01 15.03
C ILE A 314 -17.32 -21.07 16.21
N ASN A 315 -17.61 -21.65 17.39
CA ASN A 315 -17.95 -20.89 18.61
C ASN A 315 -19.08 -19.86 18.37
N GLY A 316 -20.11 -20.24 17.60
CA GLY A 316 -21.27 -19.40 17.30
C GLY A 316 -21.04 -18.33 16.22
N ARG A 317 -19.89 -18.30 15.56
CA ARG A 317 -19.58 -17.32 14.50
C ARG A 317 -19.23 -17.99 13.18
N GLN A 318 -19.77 -17.46 12.10
CA GLN A 318 -19.34 -17.78 10.74
C GLN A 318 -18.60 -16.58 10.16
N THR A 319 -17.27 -16.68 10.02
CA THR A 319 -16.46 -15.64 9.37
C THR A 319 -16.82 -15.54 7.89
N LEU A 320 -17.09 -14.33 7.42
CA LEU A 320 -17.46 -14.05 6.02
C LEU A 320 -16.27 -13.55 5.20
N SER A 321 -15.38 -12.76 5.82
CA SER A 321 -14.17 -12.26 5.19
C SER A 321 -13.14 -11.90 6.25
N THR A 322 -11.86 -11.94 5.88
CA THR A 322 -10.73 -11.43 6.69
C THR A 322 -10.23 -10.08 6.18
N LEU A 323 -10.88 -9.51 5.16
CA LEU A 323 -10.53 -8.20 4.62
C LEU A 323 -11.03 -7.08 5.53
N GLY A 324 -10.40 -5.92 5.39
CA GLY A 324 -10.82 -4.68 6.02
C GLY A 324 -10.95 -3.55 5.01
N THR A 325 -11.72 -2.53 5.36
CA THR A 325 -11.93 -1.36 4.51
C THR A 325 -12.13 -0.10 5.36
N VAL A 326 -11.68 1.04 4.83
CA VAL A 326 -11.78 2.32 5.52
C VAL A 326 -12.97 3.08 4.98
N VAL A 327 -13.85 3.50 5.90
CA VAL A 327 -15.03 4.33 5.63
C VAL A 327 -14.80 5.70 6.27
N GLU A 328 -15.04 6.77 5.50
CA GLU A 328 -14.85 8.15 5.96
C GLU A 328 -15.77 8.50 7.14
N ILE A 329 -15.22 9.25 8.10
CA ILE A 329 -15.97 9.88 9.20
C ILE A 329 -16.74 11.08 8.65
N LYS A 330 -18.03 11.21 9.00
CA LYS A 330 -18.83 12.39 8.61
C LYS A 330 -19.17 13.30 9.79
N GLY A 331 -19.83 12.76 10.80
CA GLY A 331 -20.25 13.47 12.01
C GLY A 331 -19.44 13.10 13.26
N GLY A 332 -18.62 12.05 13.18
CA GLY A 332 -17.82 11.54 14.30
C GLY A 332 -18.50 10.37 15.03
N PRO A 333 -17.77 9.66 15.91
CA PRO A 333 -18.22 8.39 16.48
C PRO A 333 -19.53 8.46 17.26
N ASP A 334 -19.83 9.61 17.89
CA ASP A 334 -21.05 9.82 18.67
C ASP A 334 -22.28 10.16 17.82
N GLN A 335 -22.09 10.51 16.55
CA GLN A 335 -23.17 10.97 15.65
C GLN A 335 -23.36 10.06 14.43
N ASP A 336 -22.31 9.42 13.94
CA ASP A 336 -22.36 8.60 12.73
C ASP A 336 -23.18 7.33 12.95
N GLN A 337 -24.13 7.11 12.04
CA GLN A 337 -24.97 5.93 12.00
C GLN A 337 -24.65 5.09 10.76
N PHE A 338 -24.50 3.78 10.97
CA PHE A 338 -24.19 2.84 9.91
C PHE A 338 -25.38 1.96 9.56
N PHE A 339 -25.46 1.58 8.29
CA PHE A 339 -26.40 0.57 7.81
C PHE A 339 -25.73 -0.30 6.75
N LEU A 340 -26.33 -1.46 6.46
CA LEU A 340 -25.88 -2.35 5.40
C LEU A 340 -26.93 -2.44 4.30
N THR A 341 -26.47 -2.54 3.07
CA THR A 341 -27.27 -2.91 1.91
C THR A 341 -26.62 -4.10 1.21
N PHE A 342 -27.42 -4.84 0.43
CA PHE A 342 -27.02 -6.12 -0.14
C PHE A 342 -27.28 -6.15 -1.64
N ASP A 343 -26.44 -6.81 -2.44
CA ASP A 343 -26.83 -7.22 -3.80
C ASP A 343 -27.86 -8.36 -3.70
N GLN A 344 -27.63 -9.30 -2.78
CA GLN A 344 -28.54 -10.40 -2.48
C GLN A 344 -28.44 -10.83 -1.02
N ILE A 345 -29.60 -11.07 -0.38
CA ILE A 345 -29.71 -11.80 0.88
C ILE A 345 -30.93 -12.72 0.86
N GLY A 346 -30.69 -14.03 0.88
CA GLY A 346 -31.73 -15.03 0.65
C GLY A 346 -32.37 -14.87 -0.74
N SER A 347 -33.70 -14.74 -0.76
CA SER A 347 -34.48 -14.49 -1.98
C SER A 347 -34.58 -13.00 -2.34
N LYS A 348 -34.10 -12.09 -1.48
CA LYS A 348 -34.18 -10.64 -1.73
C LYS A 348 -32.97 -10.20 -2.54
N THR A 349 -33.20 -9.49 -3.64
CA THR A 349 -32.14 -9.00 -4.55
C THR A 349 -32.31 -7.51 -4.81
N TYR A 350 -31.20 -6.80 -4.98
CA TYR A 350 -31.17 -5.42 -5.41
C TYR A 350 -30.25 -5.28 -6.62
N ALA A 351 -30.78 -4.80 -7.75
CA ALA A 351 -30.01 -4.61 -8.96
C ALA A 351 -29.35 -3.22 -8.93
N ARG A 352 -28.05 -3.17 -8.61
CA ARG A 352 -27.26 -1.94 -8.72
C ARG A 352 -27.00 -1.64 -10.20
N THR A 353 -27.34 -0.43 -10.63
CA THR A 353 -26.97 0.05 -11.97
C THR A 353 -25.46 0.21 -12.04
N ALA A 354 -24.81 -0.56 -12.94
CA ALA A 354 -23.40 -0.35 -13.21
C ALA A 354 -23.18 1.09 -13.67
N PRO A 355 -22.14 1.79 -13.18
CA PRO A 355 -21.82 3.12 -13.69
C PRO A 355 -21.58 3.01 -15.20
N THR A 356 -22.27 3.84 -15.97
CA THR A 356 -22.05 3.92 -17.41
C THR A 356 -20.58 4.25 -17.62
N PRO A 357 -19.82 3.44 -18.37
CA PRO A 357 -18.45 3.80 -18.69
C PRO A 357 -18.46 5.22 -19.27
N PRO A 358 -17.55 6.11 -18.83
CA PRO A 358 -17.45 7.41 -19.46
C PRO A 358 -17.30 7.19 -20.97
N PRO A 359 -18.02 7.97 -21.80
CA PRO A 359 -17.86 7.86 -23.24
C PRO A 359 -16.39 8.01 -23.57
N ALA A 360 -15.90 7.19 -24.51
CA ALA A 360 -14.53 7.31 -24.99
C ALA A 360 -14.28 8.78 -25.34
N ALA A 361 -13.16 9.33 -24.84
CA ALA A 361 -12.81 10.71 -25.13
C ALA A 361 -12.84 10.91 -26.65
N THR A 362 -13.52 11.96 -27.11
CA THR A 362 -13.39 12.40 -28.50
C THR A 362 -11.90 12.62 -28.77
N PRO A 363 -11.33 12.00 -29.82
CA PRO A 363 -9.94 12.23 -30.19
C PRO A 363 -9.67 13.74 -30.22
N ALA A 364 -8.64 14.19 -29.51
CA ALA A 364 -8.27 15.60 -29.54
C ALA A 364 -7.82 15.95 -30.96
N ASP A 365 -8.35 17.05 -31.50
CA ASP A 365 -7.81 17.67 -32.70
C ASP A 365 -6.50 18.36 -32.31
N ILE A 366 -5.37 17.75 -32.66
CA ILE A 366 -4.05 18.27 -32.34
C ILE A 366 -3.70 19.29 -33.41
N GLU A 367 -3.54 20.55 -33.02
CA GLU A 367 -3.15 21.63 -33.94
C GLU A 367 -1.86 21.27 -34.69
N GLY A 368 -1.93 21.24 -36.03
CA GLY A 368 -0.82 20.84 -36.90
C GLY A 368 -0.73 19.35 -37.20
N GLN A 369 -1.58 18.50 -36.62
CA GLN A 369 -1.65 17.09 -37.01
C GLN A 369 -2.21 16.96 -38.43
N PRO A 370 -1.53 16.24 -39.33
CA PRO A 370 -2.01 16.15 -40.71
C PRO A 370 -3.31 15.35 -40.84
N LEU A 371 -4.28 15.92 -41.54
CA LEU A 371 -5.57 15.30 -41.89
C LEU A 371 -5.42 14.09 -42.84
N ILE A 372 -4.32 14.02 -43.58
CA ILE A 372 -3.99 12.93 -44.50
C ILE A 372 -2.77 12.20 -43.93
N GLY A 373 -2.99 11.01 -43.38
CA GLY A 373 -1.91 10.13 -42.93
C GLY A 373 -1.25 9.39 -44.10
N LEU A 374 -0.01 8.93 -43.89
CA LEU A 374 0.66 8.02 -44.80
C LEU A 374 0.42 6.57 -44.36
N ARG A 375 0.27 5.64 -45.31
CA ARG A 375 0.22 4.22 -44.98
C ARG A 375 1.55 3.79 -44.34
N ARG A 376 1.48 3.09 -43.21
CA ARG A 376 2.65 2.44 -42.60
C ARG A 376 3.12 1.31 -43.50
N PHE A 377 4.38 0.93 -43.37
CA PHE A 377 4.92 -0.18 -44.17
C PHE A 377 4.20 -1.49 -43.94
N ALA A 378 3.61 -1.74 -42.76
CA ALA A 378 2.75 -2.91 -42.54
C ALA A 378 1.52 -2.91 -43.47
N GLU A 379 0.88 -1.75 -43.64
CA GLU A 379 -0.28 -1.57 -44.51
C GLU A 379 0.13 -1.62 -45.98
N ILE A 380 1.28 -1.04 -46.35
CA ILE A 380 1.85 -1.16 -47.70
C ILE A 380 2.20 -2.63 -48.01
N ASN A 381 2.81 -3.35 -47.06
CA ASN A 381 3.14 -4.76 -47.20
C ASN A 381 1.89 -5.62 -47.39
N ALA A 382 0.80 -5.33 -46.66
CA ALA A 382 -0.48 -6.00 -46.85
C ALA A 382 -1.07 -5.69 -48.22
N SER A 383 -1.01 -4.42 -48.66
CA SER A 383 -1.50 -4.00 -49.96
C SER A 383 -0.77 -4.70 -51.12
N LEU A 384 0.56 -4.77 -51.05
CA LEU A 384 1.39 -5.45 -52.06
C LEU A 384 1.15 -6.97 -52.06
N SER A 385 0.92 -7.57 -50.90
CA SER A 385 0.56 -8.99 -50.79
C SER A 385 -0.78 -9.29 -51.47
N THR A 386 -1.80 -8.46 -51.23
CA THR A 386 -3.11 -8.58 -51.91
C THR A 386 -2.97 -8.36 -53.42
N LEU A 387 -2.27 -7.29 -53.81
CA LEU A 387 -2.06 -6.93 -55.22
C LEU A 387 -1.41 -8.09 -55.97
N THR A 388 -0.31 -8.63 -55.47
CA THR A 388 0.46 -9.66 -56.17
C THR A 388 -0.03 -11.09 -55.91
N GLY A 389 -0.83 -11.32 -54.86
CA GLY A 389 -1.20 -12.67 -54.39
C GLY A 389 -0.06 -13.43 -53.69
N ILE A 390 1.11 -12.81 -53.51
CA ILE A 390 2.23 -13.41 -52.80
C ILE A 390 2.02 -13.22 -51.30
N PRO A 391 2.09 -14.27 -50.47
CA PRO A 391 1.89 -14.12 -49.03
C PRO A 391 3.04 -13.33 -48.40
N GLN A 392 2.73 -12.50 -47.40
CA GLN A 392 3.72 -11.73 -46.64
C GLN A 392 4.78 -12.62 -45.95
N SER A 393 4.48 -13.90 -45.76
CA SER A 393 5.39 -14.91 -45.20
C SER A 393 6.42 -15.45 -46.19
N ASN A 394 6.36 -15.08 -47.48
CA ASN A 394 7.37 -15.43 -48.47
C ASN A 394 8.76 -14.98 -47.98
N ALA A 395 9.76 -15.88 -48.05
CA ALA A 395 11.06 -15.65 -47.42
C ALA A 395 11.76 -14.37 -47.90
N SER A 396 11.78 -14.12 -49.22
CA SER A 396 12.43 -12.94 -49.81
C SER A 396 11.70 -11.64 -49.46
N VAL A 397 10.37 -11.69 -49.45
CA VAL A 397 9.51 -10.56 -49.04
C VAL A 397 9.72 -10.26 -47.56
N LYS A 398 9.65 -11.27 -46.68
CA LYS A 398 9.80 -11.12 -45.23
C LYS A 398 11.17 -10.56 -44.84
N ILE A 399 12.25 -11.04 -45.48
CA ILE A 399 13.61 -10.51 -45.27
C ILE A 399 13.68 -9.04 -45.68
N THR A 400 13.15 -8.69 -46.85
CA THR A 400 13.16 -7.30 -47.33
C THR A 400 12.34 -6.40 -46.42
N TYR A 401 11.13 -6.84 -46.04
CA TYR A 401 10.24 -6.13 -45.14
C TYR A 401 10.91 -5.82 -43.79
N GLY A 402 11.55 -6.82 -43.18
CA GLY A 402 12.26 -6.64 -41.91
C GLY A 402 13.38 -5.58 -41.98
N LYS A 403 14.07 -5.46 -43.12
CA LYS A 403 15.09 -4.42 -43.33
C LYS A 403 14.49 -3.03 -43.48
N VAL A 404 13.47 -2.89 -44.33
CA VAL A 404 12.88 -1.57 -44.62
C VAL A 404 12.02 -1.05 -43.46
N GLN A 405 11.39 -1.94 -42.68
CA GLN A 405 10.57 -1.55 -41.53
C GLN A 405 11.43 -0.91 -40.42
N GLN A 406 12.65 -1.40 -40.21
CA GLN A 406 13.57 -0.85 -39.19
C GLN A 406 14.02 0.58 -39.48
N GLN A 407 13.82 1.06 -40.71
CA GLN A 407 14.28 2.39 -41.16
C GLN A 407 13.23 3.49 -40.96
N LEU A 408 12.15 3.23 -40.22
CA LEU A 408 10.98 4.11 -40.16
C LEU A 408 10.64 4.64 -38.77
N PRO A 409 10.03 5.84 -38.70
CA PRO A 409 9.33 6.31 -37.52
C PRO A 409 8.15 5.39 -37.17
N THR A 410 7.84 5.26 -35.89
CA THR A 410 6.76 4.41 -35.36
C THR A 410 5.35 4.97 -35.61
N LEU A 411 5.25 6.20 -36.14
CA LEU A 411 4.01 6.95 -36.33
C LEU A 411 3.72 7.21 -37.83
N ALA A 412 2.44 7.23 -38.20
CA ALA A 412 1.96 7.49 -39.55
C ALA A 412 1.81 9.01 -39.83
N ASN A 413 2.83 9.80 -39.48
CA ASN A 413 2.83 11.26 -39.64
C ASN A 413 3.62 11.68 -40.90
N LEU A 414 3.10 12.67 -41.64
CA LEU A 414 3.76 13.29 -42.79
C LEU A 414 5.10 13.92 -42.43
N ASP A 415 5.24 14.51 -41.24
CA ASP A 415 6.50 15.16 -40.81
C ASP A 415 7.67 14.17 -40.69
N GLY A 416 7.35 12.89 -40.49
CA GLY A 416 8.32 11.81 -40.42
C GLY A 416 8.70 11.20 -41.77
N PHE A 417 8.15 11.69 -42.90
CA PHE A 417 8.41 11.11 -44.21
C PHE A 417 9.74 11.58 -44.80
N LEU A 418 10.63 10.63 -45.07
CA LEU A 418 11.96 10.88 -45.63
C LEU A 418 12.11 10.19 -46.99
N ALA A 419 13.00 10.69 -47.85
CA ALA A 419 13.31 10.05 -49.14
C ALA A 419 13.72 8.57 -49.01
N ALA A 420 14.33 8.18 -47.87
CA ALA A 420 14.66 6.79 -47.57
C ALA A 420 13.42 5.87 -47.58
N GLN A 421 12.23 6.39 -47.25
CA GLN A 421 10.99 5.63 -47.21
C GLN A 421 10.49 5.30 -48.62
N GLN A 422 10.66 6.21 -49.58
CA GLN A 422 10.38 5.93 -50.99
C GLN A 422 11.24 4.77 -51.51
N MET A 423 12.51 4.74 -51.10
CA MET A 423 13.41 3.63 -51.43
C MET A 423 12.99 2.33 -50.74
N GLY A 424 12.55 2.38 -49.48
CA GLY A 424 12.02 1.21 -48.79
C GLY A 424 10.77 0.62 -49.44
N VAL A 425 9.82 1.46 -49.86
CA VAL A 425 8.61 1.02 -50.59
C VAL A 425 8.99 0.39 -51.92
N THR A 426 9.95 1.01 -52.64
CA THR A 426 10.45 0.49 -53.90
C THR A 426 11.12 -0.88 -53.72
N GLN A 427 11.98 -1.04 -52.71
CA GLN A 427 12.62 -2.33 -52.40
C GLN A 427 11.59 -3.41 -52.10
N LEU A 428 10.56 -3.07 -51.31
CA LEU A 428 9.49 -4.01 -50.98
C LEU A 428 8.67 -4.39 -52.22
N ALA A 429 8.29 -3.42 -53.05
CA ALA A 429 7.59 -3.66 -54.31
C ALA A 429 8.41 -4.55 -55.26
N VAL A 430 9.72 -4.30 -55.39
CA VAL A 430 10.63 -5.15 -56.19
C VAL A 430 10.69 -6.56 -55.64
N ALA A 431 10.73 -6.76 -54.32
CA ALA A 431 10.72 -8.09 -53.72
C ALA A 431 9.43 -8.86 -54.07
N TYR A 432 8.28 -8.20 -54.03
CA TYR A 432 7.00 -8.77 -54.45
C TYR A 432 6.95 -9.06 -55.95
N CYS A 433 7.40 -8.15 -56.80
CA CYS A 433 7.48 -8.35 -58.25
C CYS A 433 8.41 -9.52 -58.60
N ASN A 434 9.56 -9.63 -57.95
CA ASN A 434 10.49 -10.74 -58.13
C ASN A 434 9.89 -12.07 -57.67
N ALA A 435 9.14 -12.08 -56.57
CA ALA A 435 8.45 -13.28 -56.11
C ALA A 435 7.31 -13.71 -57.04
N LEU A 436 6.60 -12.74 -57.64
CA LEU A 436 5.51 -13.00 -58.58
C LEU A 436 6.03 -13.45 -59.95
N VAL A 437 6.94 -12.69 -60.56
CA VAL A 437 7.41 -12.91 -61.94
C VAL A 437 8.55 -13.93 -61.97
N GLY A 438 9.45 -13.92 -60.98
CA GLY A 438 10.67 -14.73 -60.95
C GLY A 438 11.85 -14.10 -61.68
N SER A 439 13.01 -14.75 -61.61
CA SER A 439 14.29 -14.27 -62.18
C SER A 439 14.79 -15.04 -63.40
N SER A 440 13.98 -15.94 -63.97
CA SER A 440 14.38 -16.76 -65.13
C SER A 440 13.26 -16.88 -66.17
N THR A 441 13.64 -17.23 -67.40
CA THR A 441 12.72 -17.55 -68.49
C THR A 441 11.98 -18.89 -68.28
N ALA A 442 12.26 -19.61 -67.19
CA ALA A 442 11.57 -20.84 -66.86
C ALA A 442 10.07 -20.59 -66.55
N PRO A 443 9.20 -21.59 -66.78
CA PRO A 443 7.79 -21.52 -66.39
C PRO A 443 7.66 -21.23 -64.89
N ASN A 444 6.83 -20.25 -64.55
CA ASN A 444 6.51 -19.90 -63.17
C ASN A 444 4.99 -19.91 -63.06
N PRO A 445 4.39 -20.96 -62.47
CA PRO A 445 2.95 -21.12 -62.42
C PRO A 445 2.22 -19.94 -61.78
N LEU A 446 2.85 -19.23 -60.82
CA LEU A 446 2.26 -18.04 -60.22
C LEU A 446 2.20 -16.88 -61.22
N ARG A 447 3.30 -16.61 -61.93
CA ARG A 447 3.37 -15.60 -62.99
C ARG A 447 2.40 -15.91 -64.13
N ASP A 448 2.43 -17.15 -64.62
CA ASP A 448 1.69 -17.56 -65.81
C ASP A 448 0.18 -17.58 -65.55
N ASN A 449 -0.23 -17.93 -64.32
CA ASN A 449 -1.62 -17.79 -63.87
C ASN A 449 -2.02 -16.31 -63.67
N TYR A 450 -1.12 -15.48 -63.16
CA TYR A 450 -1.40 -14.07 -62.88
C TYR A 450 -1.51 -13.25 -64.17
N PHE A 451 -0.60 -13.47 -65.13
CA PHE A 451 -0.52 -12.79 -66.42
C PHE A 451 -0.93 -13.73 -67.56
N SER A 452 -2.13 -14.31 -67.44
CA SER A 452 -2.64 -15.29 -68.39
C SER A 452 -2.63 -14.78 -69.82
N GLY A 453 -2.01 -15.57 -70.72
CA GLY A 453 -1.94 -15.29 -72.15
C GLY A 453 -0.75 -14.43 -72.59
N PHE A 454 0.04 -13.87 -71.67
CA PHE A 454 1.27 -13.16 -72.02
C PHE A 454 2.42 -14.13 -72.29
N ASN A 455 3.12 -13.96 -73.42
CA ASN A 455 4.25 -14.81 -73.78
C ASN A 455 5.58 -14.29 -73.19
N PHE A 456 5.93 -14.78 -71.99
CA PHE A 456 7.20 -14.43 -71.33
C PHE A 456 8.47 -14.97 -72.02
N ALA A 457 8.33 -15.87 -73.01
CA ALA A 457 9.47 -16.35 -73.79
C ALA A 457 9.80 -15.46 -75.00
N ALA A 458 8.92 -14.53 -75.37
CA ALA A 458 9.15 -13.62 -76.49
C ALA A 458 10.16 -12.51 -76.12
N PRO A 459 11.02 -12.06 -77.07
CA PRO A 459 11.91 -10.92 -76.85
C PRO A 459 11.12 -9.66 -76.51
N ALA A 460 11.62 -8.85 -75.57
CA ALA A 460 10.95 -7.64 -75.09
C ALA A 460 10.58 -6.65 -76.21
N SER A 461 11.37 -6.58 -77.29
CA SER A 461 11.09 -5.74 -78.47
C SER A 461 9.81 -6.13 -79.22
N THR A 462 9.30 -7.34 -78.99
CA THR A 462 8.13 -7.92 -79.69
C THR A 462 7.01 -8.35 -78.75
N ALA A 463 7.30 -8.61 -77.47
CA ALA A 463 6.33 -9.12 -76.50
C ALA A 463 5.25 -8.08 -76.11
N PHE A 464 5.57 -6.79 -76.12
CA PHE A 464 4.69 -5.71 -75.65
C PHE A 464 3.91 -5.01 -76.79
N THR A 465 3.21 -5.79 -77.62
CA THR A 465 2.18 -5.28 -78.54
C THR A 465 1.01 -4.67 -77.76
N ILE A 466 0.05 -4.03 -78.43
CA ILE A 466 -1.17 -3.49 -77.76
C ILE A 466 -1.83 -4.58 -76.90
N ALA A 467 -2.01 -5.79 -77.46
CA ALA A 467 -2.57 -6.92 -76.72
C ALA A 467 -1.67 -7.40 -75.57
N GLY A 468 -0.36 -7.51 -75.81
CA GLY A 468 0.61 -7.92 -74.77
C GLY A 468 0.66 -6.96 -73.58
N ARG A 469 0.54 -5.64 -73.82
CA ARG A 469 0.45 -4.65 -72.75
C ARG A 469 -0.81 -4.80 -71.92
N SER A 470 -1.97 -5.00 -72.56
CA SER A 470 -3.23 -5.24 -71.85
C SER A 470 -3.16 -6.51 -70.99
N GLN A 471 -2.50 -7.57 -71.46
CA GLN A 471 -2.31 -8.81 -70.70
C GLN A 471 -1.44 -8.64 -69.43
N ILE A 472 -0.60 -7.60 -69.36
CA ILE A 472 0.18 -7.26 -68.16
C ILE A 472 -0.54 -6.25 -67.27
N ILE A 473 -1.15 -5.22 -67.86
CA ILE A 473 -1.71 -4.08 -67.12
C ILE A 473 -3.07 -4.43 -66.49
N GLU A 474 -3.98 -5.08 -67.23
CA GLU A 474 -5.34 -5.35 -66.74
C GLU A 474 -5.38 -6.23 -65.48
N PRO A 475 -4.58 -7.30 -65.35
CA PRO A 475 -4.53 -8.09 -64.11
C PRO A 475 -4.05 -7.29 -62.90
N LEU A 476 -3.16 -6.31 -63.10
CA LEU A 476 -2.69 -5.43 -62.03
C LEU A 476 -3.79 -4.43 -61.63
N LEU A 477 -4.47 -3.82 -62.60
CA LEU A 477 -5.57 -2.87 -62.34
C LEU A 477 -6.76 -3.54 -61.63
N LYS A 478 -7.08 -4.79 -61.95
CA LYS A 478 -8.19 -5.52 -61.32
C LYS A 478 -7.98 -5.78 -59.81
N ARG A 479 -6.74 -5.65 -59.32
CA ARG A 479 -6.36 -5.92 -57.92
C ARG A 479 -5.90 -4.66 -57.16
N LEU A 480 -5.93 -3.50 -57.82
CA LEU A 480 -5.88 -2.17 -57.21
C LEU A 480 -7.27 -1.79 -56.71
#